data_AF-A0A2I0VQ36-F1
#
_entry.id   AF-A0A2I0VQ36-F1
#
_cell.length_a   1.000
_cell.length_b   1.000
_cell.length_c   1.000
_cell.angle_alpha   90.00
_cell.angle_beta   90.00
_cell.angle_gamma   90.00
#
_symmetry.space_group_name_H-M   'P 1'
#
loop_
_entity.id
_entity.type
_entity.pdbx_description
1 polymer ?
#
loop_
_entity_poly.entity_id
_entity_poly.type
_entity_poly.pdbx_seq_one_letter_code
_entity_poly.pdbx_strand_id
1 'polypeptide(L)' 'MTLCPIGCWNVRGFNSPDRVLACKKLVSSYHLDMLCILEAKVPLDSMSDD' A
#
# COMPACT_ATOMS: atom_id res chain seq x y z
N MET A 1 9.37 -20.14 -14.99
CA MET A 1 9.57 -19.15 -13.92
C MET A 1 8.24 -18.45 -13.71
N THR A 2 7.61 -18.63 -12.56
CA THR A 2 6.42 -17.84 -12.20
C THR A 2 6.90 -16.45 -11.83
N LEU A 3 6.49 -15.44 -12.59
CA LEU A 3 6.79 -14.05 -12.29
C LEU A 3 6.11 -13.70 -10.97
N CYS A 4 6.85 -13.15 -9.99
CA CYS A 4 6.24 -12.65 -8.75
C CYS A 4 5.20 -11.58 -9.13
N PRO A 5 3.92 -11.74 -8.75
CA PRO A 5 2.90 -10.74 -9.02
C PRO A 5 3.18 -9.47 -8.22
N ILE A 6 3.64 -8.43 -8.93
CA ILE A 6 3.95 -7.11 -8.40
C ILE A 6 2.87 -6.13 -8.87
N GLY A 7 2.27 -5.38 -7.94
CA GLY A 7 1.36 -4.29 -8.24
C GLY A 7 1.98 -2.93 -7.94
N CYS A 8 1.54 -1.89 -8.64
CA CYS A 8 1.80 -0.50 -8.25
C CYS A 8 0.48 0.26 -8.14
N TRP A 9 0.34 1.08 -7.10
CA TRP A 9 -0.87 1.87 -6.91
C TRP A 9 -0.55 3.27 -6.40
N ASN A 10 -1.03 4.26 -7.12
CA ASN A 10 -1.06 5.66 -6.71
C ASN A 10 -2.30 5.95 -5.85
N VAL A 11 -2.09 6.04 -4.53
CA VAL A 11 -3.16 6.32 -3.56
C VAL A 11 -3.39 7.81 -3.37
N ARG A 12 -2.45 8.70 -3.69
CA ARG A 12 -2.58 10.16 -3.48
C ARG A 12 -2.92 10.56 -2.03
N GLY A 13 -2.43 9.80 -1.07
CA GLY A 13 -2.66 9.98 0.36
C GLY A 13 -2.99 8.67 1.05
N PHE A 14 -2.24 8.32 2.08
CA PHE A 14 -2.35 7.10 2.88
C PHE A 14 -2.63 7.48 4.34
N ASN A 15 -3.66 8.29 4.52
CA ASN A 15 -3.99 9.01 5.75
C ASN A 15 -5.33 8.56 6.37
N SER A 16 -5.93 7.49 5.87
CA SER A 16 -7.16 6.93 6.44
C SER A 16 -7.10 5.40 6.55
N PRO A 17 -7.73 4.82 7.59
CA PRO A 17 -7.78 3.37 7.77
C PRO A 17 -8.48 2.65 6.60
N ASP A 18 -9.43 3.30 5.92
CA ASP A 18 -10.11 2.74 4.75
C ASP A 18 -9.15 2.45 3.60
N ARG A 19 -8.14 3.31 3.39
CA ARG A 19 -7.13 3.12 2.33
C ARG A 19 -6.17 1.99 2.68
N VAL A 20 -5.84 1.84 3.96
CA VAL A 20 -5.08 0.67 4.46
C VAL A 20 -5.86 -0.60 4.17
N LEU A 21 -7.16 -0.63 4.48
CA LEU A 21 -8.03 -1.77 4.21
C LEU A 21 -8.14 -2.05 2.71
N ALA A 22 -8.24 -1.01 1.87
CA ALA A 22 -8.28 -1.15 0.42
C ALA A 22 -6.98 -1.77 -0.11
N CYS A 23 -5.81 -1.36 0.41
CA CYS A 23 -4.52 -1.98 0.05
C CYS A 23 -4.46 -3.45 0.45
N LYS A 24 -4.90 -3.79 1.67
CA LYS A 24 -4.96 -5.20 2.12
C LYS A 24 -5.87 -6.04 1.23
N LYS A 25 -7.04 -5.52 0.85
CA LYS A 25 -7.95 -6.18 -0.08
C LYS A 25 -7.29 -6.37 -1.45
N LEU A 26 -6.62 -5.35 -1.97
CA LEU A 26 -5.94 -5.41 -3.27
C LEU A 26 -4.85 -6.49 -3.28
N VAL A 27 -3.99 -6.55 -2.25
CA VAL A 27 -2.99 -7.61 -2.11
C VAL A 27 -3.65 -8.99 -2.08
N SER A 28 -4.70 -9.16 -1.30
CA SER A 28 -5.40 -10.45 -1.19
C SER A 28 -6.16 -10.86 -2.45
N SER A 29 -6.77 -9.92 -3.18
CA SER A 29 -7.59 -10.21 -4.36
C SER A 29 -6.75 -10.59 -5.58
N TYR A 30 -5.54 -10.05 -5.69
CA TYR A 30 -4.63 -10.31 -6.81
C TYR A 30 -3.47 -11.24 -6.44
N HIS A 31 -3.45 -11.75 -5.20
CA HIS A 31 -2.37 -12.59 -4.66
C HIS A 31 -1.00 -11.96 -4.91
N LEU A 32 -0.86 -10.65 -4.64
CA LEU A 32 0.38 -9.93 -4.89
C LEU A 32 1.44 -10.30 -3.86
N ASP A 33 2.65 -10.57 -4.31
CA ASP A 33 3.83 -10.74 -3.45
C ASP A 33 4.38 -9.37 -3.02
N MET A 34 4.17 -8.33 -3.85
CA MET A 34 4.67 -6.99 -3.60
C MET A 34 3.69 -5.93 -4.14
N LEU A 35 3.44 -4.88 -3.35
CA LEU A 35 2.63 -3.73 -3.74
C LEU A 35 3.43 -2.43 -3.50
N CYS A 36 3.71 -1.71 -4.58
CA CYS A 36 4.37 -0.40 -4.54
C CYS A 36 3.34 0.72 -4.40
N ILE A 37 3.42 1.47 -3.31
CA ILE A 37 2.50 2.57 -3.00
C ILE A 37 3.12 3.92 -3.39
N LEU A 38 2.42 4.67 -4.25
CA LEU A 38 2.86 5.98 -4.77
C LEU A 38 2.01 7.12 -4.17
N GLU A 39 2.64 8.29 -4.03
CA GLU A 39 2.03 9.51 -3.46
C GLU A 39 1.34 9.26 -2.10
N ALA A 40 1.96 8.47 -1.22
CA ALA A 40 1.38 8.10 0.07
C ALA A 40 1.13 9.31 0.99
N LYS A 41 1.88 10.42 0.83
CA LYS A 41 1.75 11.64 1.65
C LYS A 41 1.66 11.33 3.16
N VAL A 42 2.41 10.32 3.61
CA VAL A 42 2.48 9.97 5.04
C VAL A 42 3.24 11.09 5.74
N PRO A 43 2.68 11.74 6.77
CA PRO A 43 3.38 12.78 7.50
C PRO A 43 4.63 12.19 8.17
N LEU A 44 5.76 12.88 8.10
CA LEU A 44 6.99 12.50 8.81
C LEU A 44 6.77 12.41 10.32
N ASP A 45 5.90 13.25 10.87
CA ASP A 45 5.50 13.25 12.29
C ASP A 45 4.78 11.96 12.71
N SER A 46 4.15 11.25 11.77
CA SER A 46 3.47 9.98 12.04
C SER A 46 4.44 8.80 12.16
N MET A 47 5.75 9.02 11.97
CA MET A 47 6.83 8.03 12.15
C MET A 47 7.51 8.18 13.53
N SER A 48 6.76 8.64 14.53
CA SER A 48 7.21 8.67 15.91
C SER A 48 6.89 7.31 16.55
N ASP A 49 7.86 6.38 16.54
CA ASP A 49 7.87 5.23 17.44
C ASP A 49 8.23 5.73 18.85
N ASP A 50 7.24 5.83 19.74
CA ASP A 50 7.43 5.85 21.20
C ASP A 50 6.99 4.49 21.77
#